data_AF-A0A5D2WV27-F1
#
_entry.id   AF-A0A5D2WV27-F1
#
_cell.length_a   1.000
_cell.length_b   1.000
_cell.length_c   1.000
_cell.angle_alpha   90.00
_cell.angle_beta   90.00
_cell.angle_gamma   90.00
#
_symmetry.space_group_name_H-M   'P 1'
#
loop_
_entity.id
_entity.type
_entity.pdbx_description
1 polymer ?
#
loop_
_entity_poly.entity_id
_entity_poly.type
_entity_poly.pdbx_seq_one_letter_code
_entity_poly.pdbx_strand_id
1 'polypeptide(L)'
;MRVTIVAWGREIAMEIGFQEPVLAIKGKLEQFLGIPVGSQTLSVSGWELVDGLDMEDYPIITHGTKIDLIMKPLSHPFNHCSKMQIIVKFSAKQIAIEVDRSETVSSLKEKIHIVDGTPIKRMSLFFSGIELADDFRNLSEYGISEYSEIIVFLKTMSRLREDPPTRKLNIVVQMSSSLLNAAAITFEMRDCSTVNDLRELLLSRKILPQDDYLFIHKQRIMRENCSLKWHGVENGDYLYVFRGTVSRSGC
;
A
#
# COMPACT_ATOMS: atom_id res chain seq x y z
N MET A 1 2.19 40.33 15.67
CA MET A 1 2.37 41.57 14.89
C MET A 1 1.54 41.54 13.61
N ARG A 2 1.32 42.69 12.97
CA ARG A 2 0.63 42.80 11.68
C ARG A 2 1.66 42.93 10.56
N VAL A 3 1.53 42.13 9.50
CA VAL A 3 2.39 42.18 8.30
C VAL A 3 1.51 42.33 7.04
N THR A 4 2.14 42.65 5.91
CA THR A 4 1.45 42.82 4.63
C THR A 4 1.95 41.78 3.64
N ILE A 5 1.08 40.87 3.20
CA ILE A 5 1.39 39.92 2.14
C ILE A 5 1.12 40.57 0.78
N VAL A 6 2.11 40.54 -0.09
CA VAL A 6 2.02 41.07 -1.46
C VAL A 6 1.86 39.88 -2.41
N ALA A 7 0.74 39.80 -3.12
CA ALA A 7 0.41 38.71 -4.04
C ALA A 7 -0.23 39.25 -5.32
N TRP A 8 0.41 39.03 -6.48
CA TRP A 8 -0.04 39.51 -7.81
C TRP A 8 -0.49 40.99 -7.85
N GLY A 9 0.27 41.88 -7.21
CA GLY A 9 -0.06 43.31 -7.16
C GLY A 9 -1.22 43.68 -6.23
N ARG A 10 -1.68 42.75 -5.38
CA ARG A 10 -2.60 43.01 -4.26
C ARG A 10 -1.83 42.97 -2.94
N GLU A 11 -2.19 43.84 -2.02
CA GLU A 11 -1.64 43.90 -0.67
C GLU A 11 -2.69 43.45 0.34
N ILE A 12 -2.35 42.48 1.19
CA ILE A 12 -3.25 41.85 2.16
C ILE A 12 -2.65 41.97 3.54
N ALA A 13 -3.29 42.74 4.41
CA ALA A 13 -2.88 42.82 5.81
C ALA A 13 -3.31 41.57 6.57
N MET A 14 -2.40 41.00 7.35
CA MET A 14 -2.67 39.84 8.22
C MET A 14 -2.03 40.01 9.60
N GLU A 15 -2.58 39.32 10.60
CA GLU A 15 -2.02 39.24 11.95
C GLU A 15 -1.40 37.86 12.20
N ILE A 16 -0.13 37.90 12.62
CA ILE A 16 0.71 36.72 12.88
C ILE A 16 1.30 36.80 14.29
N GLY A 17 1.48 35.66 14.94
CA GLY A 17 2.25 35.55 16.19
C GLY A 17 3.74 35.81 15.96
N PHE A 18 4.47 36.09 17.03
CA PHE A 18 5.94 36.13 16.97
C PHE A 18 6.52 34.70 16.89
N GLN A 19 6.01 33.80 17.73
CA GLN A 19 6.35 32.37 17.75
C GLN A 19 5.45 31.55 16.81
N GLU A 20 4.89 32.18 15.78
CA GLU A 20 4.06 31.47 14.80
C GLU A 20 4.95 30.99 13.64
N PRO A 21 5.06 29.68 13.39
CA PRO A 21 5.92 29.17 12.35
C PRO A 21 5.41 29.60 10.97
N VAL A 22 6.34 29.78 10.03
CA VAL A 22 6.05 30.15 8.63
C VAL A 22 5.00 29.21 8.01
N LEU A 23 5.02 27.92 8.34
CA LEU A 23 4.00 26.94 7.91
C LEU A 23 2.58 27.31 8.34
N ALA A 24 2.38 27.80 9.57
CA ALA A 24 1.06 28.19 10.07
C ALA A 24 0.56 29.48 9.39
N ILE A 25 1.47 30.40 9.08
CA ILE A 25 1.18 31.63 8.33
C ILE A 25 0.77 31.30 6.89
N LYS A 26 1.44 30.32 6.25
CA LYS A 26 0.99 29.77 4.96
C LYS A 26 -0.38 29.10 5.08
N GLY A 27 -0.65 28.37 6.16
CA GLY A 27 -1.97 27.77 6.43
C GLY A 27 -3.09 28.79 6.59
N LYS A 28 -2.81 29.96 7.20
CA LYS A 28 -3.72 31.11 7.20
C LYS A 28 -3.95 31.64 5.78
N LEU A 29 -2.88 31.84 5.00
CA LEU A 29 -3.00 32.29 3.60
C LEU A 29 -3.78 31.33 2.72
N GLU A 30 -3.69 30.03 2.97
CA GLU A 30 -4.48 29.00 2.31
C GLU A 30 -5.97 29.18 2.59
N GLN A 31 -6.34 29.50 3.84
CA GLN A 31 -7.74 29.82 4.20
C GLN A 31 -8.22 31.17 3.62
N PHE A 32 -7.34 32.18 3.54
CA PHE A 32 -7.69 33.52 3.03
C PHE A 32 -7.71 33.62 1.50
N LEU A 33 -6.88 32.86 0.79
CA LEU A 33 -6.69 32.97 -0.67
C LEU A 33 -7.00 31.68 -1.43
N GLY A 34 -7.24 30.56 -0.76
CA GLY A 34 -7.40 29.24 -1.38
C GLY A 34 -6.10 28.67 -1.96
N ILE A 35 -4.95 29.31 -1.71
CA ILE A 35 -3.66 28.91 -2.31
C ILE A 35 -3.03 27.81 -1.46
N PRO A 36 -2.69 26.64 -2.04
CA PRO A 36 -2.06 25.55 -1.29
C PRO A 36 -0.72 25.92 -0.65
N VAL A 37 -0.57 25.65 0.66
CA VAL A 37 0.66 25.87 1.46
C VAL A 37 1.92 25.43 0.71
N GLY A 38 1.90 24.24 0.09
CA GLY A 38 3.06 23.71 -0.65
C GLY A 38 3.45 24.53 -1.89
N SER A 39 2.50 25.24 -2.53
CA SER A 39 2.79 26.15 -3.65
C SER A 39 3.13 27.57 -3.20
N GLN A 40 2.86 27.92 -1.93
CA GLN A 40 3.22 29.22 -1.37
C GLN A 40 4.71 29.27 -1.04
N THR A 41 5.44 30.16 -1.70
CA THR A 41 6.76 30.61 -1.25
C THR A 41 6.62 32.01 -0.70
N LEU A 42 6.79 32.16 0.61
CA LEU A 42 6.88 33.47 1.25
C LEU A 42 8.33 33.94 1.17
N SER A 43 8.55 35.19 0.80
CA SER A 43 9.88 35.78 0.74
C SER A 43 9.90 37.23 1.19
N VAL A 44 11.02 37.70 1.74
CA VAL A 44 11.21 39.08 2.19
C VAL A 44 12.49 39.61 1.58
N SER A 45 12.41 40.68 0.79
CA SER A 45 13.55 41.24 0.05
C SER A 45 14.30 40.19 -0.81
N GLY A 46 13.56 39.21 -1.36
CA GLY A 46 14.11 38.09 -2.14
C GLY A 46 14.61 36.88 -1.34
N TRP A 47 14.57 36.91 -0.01
CA TRP A 47 14.95 35.78 0.85
C TRP A 47 13.74 34.91 1.16
N GLU A 48 13.75 33.63 0.78
CA GLU A 48 12.66 32.69 1.07
C GLU A 48 12.60 32.36 2.58
N LEU A 49 11.38 32.36 3.13
CA LEU A 49 11.10 31.97 4.50
C LEU A 49 10.91 30.45 4.59
N VAL A 50 11.56 29.82 5.57
CA VAL A 50 11.61 28.38 5.78
C VAL A 50 10.49 27.95 6.71
N ASP A 51 9.71 26.95 6.31
CA ASP A 51 8.46 26.54 6.96
C ASP A 51 8.57 26.16 8.45
N GLY A 52 9.73 25.64 8.86
CA GLY A 52 10.00 25.21 10.23
C GLY A 52 10.57 26.27 11.16
N LEU A 53 10.77 27.51 10.68
CA LEU A 53 11.24 28.65 11.47
C LEU A 53 10.07 29.60 11.77
N ASP A 54 10.17 30.38 12.85
CA ASP A 54 9.15 31.35 13.26
C ASP A 54 9.59 32.80 13.00
N MET A 55 8.85 33.80 13.49
CA MET A 55 9.17 35.20 13.23
C MET A 55 10.24 35.77 14.19
N GLU A 56 10.59 35.09 15.28
CA GLU A 56 11.74 35.43 16.12
C GLU A 56 13.06 35.08 15.39
N ASP A 57 13.07 34.00 14.60
CA ASP A 57 14.21 33.60 13.74
C ASP A 57 14.51 34.61 12.60
N TYR A 58 13.53 35.45 12.23
CA TYR A 58 13.65 36.43 11.13
C TYR A 58 13.55 37.88 11.63
N PRO A 59 14.60 38.46 12.24
CA PRO A 59 14.56 39.84 12.77
C PRO A 59 14.36 40.95 11.72
N ILE A 60 14.37 40.61 10.43
CA ILE A 60 13.98 41.50 9.32
C ILE A 60 12.44 41.66 9.20
N ILE A 61 11.67 40.76 9.79
CA ILE A 61 10.20 40.79 9.78
C ILE A 61 9.73 41.54 11.03
N THR A 62 9.13 42.70 10.80
CA THR A 62 8.64 43.60 11.84
C THR A 62 7.22 44.05 11.50
N HIS A 63 6.59 44.81 12.39
CA HIS A 63 5.24 45.31 12.17
C HIS A 63 5.16 46.19 10.90
N GLY A 64 4.41 45.74 9.90
CA GLY A 64 4.25 46.41 8.61
C GLY A 64 5.22 45.93 7.52
N THR A 65 6.15 45.00 7.81
CA THR A 65 7.00 44.39 6.78
C THR A 65 6.13 43.80 5.66
N LYS A 66 6.57 44.03 4.41
CA LYS A 66 6.00 43.41 3.22
C LYS A 66 6.66 42.05 2.99
N ILE A 67 5.84 41.02 2.82
CA ILE A 67 6.25 39.66 2.50
C ILE A 67 5.67 39.32 1.14
N ASP A 68 6.53 39.05 0.16
CA ASP A 68 6.13 38.69 -1.20
C ASP A 68 5.72 37.21 -1.23
N LEU A 69 4.47 36.95 -1.60
CA LEU A 69 3.95 35.62 -1.87
C LEU A 69 4.20 35.27 -3.34
N ILE A 70 5.21 34.44 -3.57
CA ILE A 70 5.56 33.88 -4.86
C ILE A 70 4.89 32.50 -4.96
N MET A 71 4.04 32.30 -5.97
CA MET A 71 3.65 30.94 -6.34
C MET A 71 4.75 30.29 -7.15
N LYS A 72 5.39 29.25 -6.60
CA LYS A 72 6.22 28.35 -7.41
C LYS A 72 5.28 27.49 -8.27
N PRO A 73 5.47 27.44 -9.60
CA PRO A 73 4.79 26.46 -10.43
C PRO A 73 5.36 25.08 -10.09
N LEU A 74 4.75 24.42 -9.11
CA LEU A 74 5.07 23.03 -8.81
C LEU A 74 4.71 22.18 -10.02
N SER A 75 5.73 21.58 -10.63
CA SER A 75 5.58 20.25 -11.19
C SER A 75 4.96 19.37 -10.10
N HIS A 76 3.80 18.78 -10.39
CA HIS A 76 2.78 18.22 -9.47
C HIS A 76 1.79 19.28 -8.91
N PRO A 77 0.57 19.36 -9.47
CA PRO A 77 -0.49 20.24 -8.99
C PRO A 77 -1.17 19.68 -7.72
N PHE A 78 -2.24 20.37 -7.29
CA PHE A 78 -3.16 20.08 -6.17
C PHE A 78 -2.68 20.49 -4.79
N ASN A 79 -3.33 21.49 -4.18
CA ASN A 79 -4.69 21.38 -3.63
C ASN A 79 -5.31 22.81 -3.72
N HIS A 80 -6.51 23.21 -3.27
CA HIS A 80 -7.53 22.64 -2.39
C HIS A 80 -8.94 23.01 -2.89
N CYS A 81 -9.93 22.70 -2.05
CA CYS A 81 -11.19 23.42 -1.93
C CYS A 81 -12.19 23.22 -3.09
N SER A 82 -12.31 21.98 -3.54
CA SER A 82 -13.57 21.45 -4.07
C SER A 82 -13.88 20.08 -3.48
N LYS A 83 -13.83 19.99 -2.14
CA LYS A 83 -14.39 18.86 -1.39
C LYS A 83 -15.86 18.68 -1.78
N MET A 84 -16.12 17.63 -2.52
CA MET A 84 -17.45 17.18 -2.90
C MET A 84 -17.66 15.77 -2.34
N GLN A 85 -18.86 15.48 -1.87
CA GLN A 85 -19.21 14.13 -1.46
C GLN A 85 -19.66 13.32 -2.68
N ILE A 86 -19.14 12.12 -2.86
CA ILE A 86 -19.58 11.17 -3.90
C ILE A 86 -20.12 9.89 -3.26
N ILE A 87 -20.97 9.17 -3.99
CA ILE A 87 -21.58 7.91 -3.54
C ILE A 87 -20.86 6.74 -4.20
N VAL A 88 -20.22 5.89 -3.41
CA VAL A 88 -19.49 4.72 -3.88
C VAL A 88 -20.35 3.47 -3.62
N LYS A 89 -20.86 2.86 -4.70
CA LYS A 89 -21.74 1.70 -4.66
C LYS A 89 -20.98 0.40 -4.85
N PHE A 90 -21.05 -0.49 -3.86
CA PHE A 90 -20.61 -1.88 -3.96
C PHE A 90 -21.82 -2.81 -4.15
N SER A 91 -21.58 -4.07 -4.50
CA SER A 91 -22.64 -5.08 -4.71
C SER A 91 -23.56 -5.34 -3.49
N ALA A 92 -23.18 -4.94 -2.27
CA ALA A 92 -23.93 -5.20 -1.05
C ALA A 92 -24.01 -4.01 -0.07
N LYS A 93 -23.43 -2.86 -0.40
CA LYS A 93 -23.37 -1.66 0.45
C LYS A 93 -23.10 -0.40 -0.38
N GLN A 94 -23.39 0.76 0.18
CA GLN A 94 -23.03 2.05 -0.41
C GLN A 94 -22.39 2.90 0.69
N ILE A 95 -21.35 3.66 0.34
CA ILE A 95 -20.65 4.56 1.25
C ILE A 95 -20.49 5.94 0.60
N ALA A 96 -20.51 6.99 1.41
CA ALA A 96 -20.21 8.34 0.96
C ALA A 96 -18.73 8.65 1.24
N ILE A 97 -18.02 9.23 0.27
CA ILE A 97 -16.60 9.61 0.40
C ILE A 97 -16.44 11.08 0.00
N GLU A 98 -15.69 11.85 0.80
CA GLU A 98 -15.21 13.18 0.40
C GLU A 98 -14.02 13.05 -0.55
N VAL A 99 -14.15 13.67 -1.72
CA VAL A 99 -13.11 13.76 -2.76
C VAL A 99 -12.95 15.20 -3.21
N ASP A 100 -11.81 15.55 -3.78
CA ASP A 100 -11.68 16.82 -4.51
C ASP A 100 -12.00 16.61 -6.01
N ARG A 101 -12.59 17.62 -6.67
CA ARG A 101 -12.75 17.64 -8.14
C ARG A 101 -11.44 17.44 -8.90
N SER A 102 -10.34 17.86 -8.27
CA SER A 102 -8.98 17.77 -8.80
C SER A 102 -8.26 16.46 -8.47
N GLU A 103 -8.84 15.57 -7.65
CA GLU A 103 -8.22 14.27 -7.39
C GLU A 103 -8.26 13.36 -8.62
N THR A 104 -7.30 12.45 -8.70
CA THR A 104 -7.20 11.45 -9.76
C THR A 104 -7.98 10.19 -9.41
N VAL A 105 -8.27 9.38 -10.43
CA VAL A 105 -8.87 8.04 -10.26
C VAL A 105 -8.05 7.15 -9.32
N SER A 106 -6.70 7.24 -9.35
CA SER A 106 -5.84 6.51 -8.40
C SER A 106 -6.06 6.96 -6.95
N SER A 107 -6.17 8.27 -6.70
CA SER A 107 -6.40 8.81 -5.35
C SER A 107 -7.77 8.37 -4.80
N LEU A 108 -8.79 8.34 -5.66
CA LEU A 108 -10.11 7.79 -5.31
C LEU A 108 -10.03 6.31 -4.91
N LYS A 109 -9.33 5.46 -5.69
CA LYS A 109 -9.12 4.04 -5.35
C LYS A 109 -8.42 3.87 -4.00
N GLU A 110 -7.47 4.75 -3.67
CA GLU A 110 -6.78 4.75 -2.38
C GLU A 110 -7.69 5.14 -1.21
N LYS A 111 -8.54 6.18 -1.35
CA LYS A 111 -9.54 6.50 -0.32
C LYS A 111 -10.52 5.36 -0.10
N ILE A 112 -11.02 4.73 -1.18
CA ILE A 112 -11.89 3.56 -1.08
C ILE A 112 -11.18 2.42 -0.37
N HIS A 113 -9.87 2.23 -0.57
CA HIS A 113 -9.08 1.21 0.13
C HIS A 113 -8.99 1.49 1.63
N ILE A 114 -8.75 2.75 2.03
CA ILE A 114 -8.65 3.17 3.43
C ILE A 114 -9.99 3.02 4.16
N VAL A 115 -11.10 3.44 3.54
CA VAL A 115 -12.43 3.39 4.17
C VAL A 115 -13.00 1.96 4.21
N ASP A 116 -12.76 1.16 3.16
CA ASP A 116 -13.44 -0.12 2.96
C ASP A 116 -12.57 -1.37 3.25
N GLY A 117 -11.24 -1.20 3.32
CA GLY A 117 -10.27 -2.30 3.36
C GLY A 117 -10.10 -3.05 2.03
N THR A 118 -10.90 -2.72 1.01
CA THR A 118 -10.86 -3.35 -0.32
C THR A 118 -9.51 -3.08 -1.02
N PRO A 119 -8.79 -4.07 -1.59
CA PRO A 119 -7.49 -3.84 -2.24
C PRO A 119 -7.62 -3.09 -3.59
N ILE A 120 -6.85 -1.99 -3.76
CA ILE A 120 -6.81 -1.14 -4.97
C ILE A 120 -6.74 -1.96 -6.27
N LYS A 121 -5.83 -2.95 -6.36
CA LYS A 121 -5.61 -3.80 -7.55
C LYS A 121 -6.81 -4.67 -7.95
N ARG A 122 -7.88 -4.71 -7.16
CA ARG A 122 -9.13 -5.44 -7.46
C ARG A 122 -10.29 -4.51 -7.82
N MET A 123 -10.12 -3.20 -7.69
CA MET A 123 -11.18 -2.23 -7.99
C MET A 123 -11.17 -1.88 -9.48
N SER A 124 -12.31 -2.10 -10.13
CA SER A 124 -12.71 -1.30 -11.29
C SER A 124 -13.80 -0.33 -10.87
N LEU A 125 -13.56 0.95 -11.12
CA LEU A 125 -14.50 2.02 -10.84
C LEU A 125 -15.24 2.37 -12.13
N PHE A 126 -16.56 2.52 -12.06
CA PHE A 126 -17.39 2.90 -13.20
C PHE A 126 -18.27 4.09 -12.87
N PHE A 127 -18.34 5.06 -13.78
CA PHE A 127 -19.23 6.21 -13.69
C PHE A 127 -20.05 6.30 -14.98
N SER A 128 -21.37 6.44 -14.87
CA SER A 128 -22.30 6.51 -16.03
C SER A 128 -22.10 5.38 -17.08
N GLY A 129 -21.69 4.19 -16.64
CA GLY A 129 -21.40 3.03 -17.50
C GLY A 129 -19.99 2.98 -18.11
N ILE A 130 -19.15 3.98 -17.88
CA ILE A 130 -17.78 4.08 -18.39
C ILE A 130 -16.78 3.63 -17.30
N GLU A 131 -15.83 2.75 -17.62
CA GLU A 131 -14.74 2.39 -16.69
C GLU A 131 -13.75 3.55 -16.56
N LEU A 132 -13.47 3.95 -15.32
CA LEU A 132 -12.42 4.92 -14.98
C LEU A 132 -11.06 4.22 -15.08
N ALA A 133 -10.60 4.02 -16.31
CA ALA A 133 -9.43 3.20 -16.63
C ALA A 133 -8.10 3.96 -16.49
N ASP A 134 -8.08 5.27 -16.74
CA ASP A 134 -6.88 6.10 -16.58
C ASP A 134 -6.73 6.56 -15.13
N ASP A 135 -5.73 6.00 -14.44
CA ASP A 135 -5.40 6.25 -13.04
C ASP A 135 -4.88 7.67 -12.77
N PHE A 136 -4.31 8.35 -13.77
CA PHE A 136 -3.75 9.70 -13.65
C PHE A 136 -4.75 10.81 -13.99
N ARG A 137 -5.88 10.44 -14.59
CA ARG A 137 -6.89 11.38 -15.04
C ARG A 137 -7.77 11.86 -13.88
N ASN A 138 -8.14 13.14 -13.92
CA ASN A 138 -8.88 13.79 -12.83
C ASN A 138 -10.36 13.41 -12.83
N LEU A 139 -11.01 13.35 -11.66
CA LEU A 139 -12.43 13.02 -11.54
C LEU A 139 -13.32 14.02 -12.31
N SER A 140 -12.98 15.31 -12.26
CA SER A 140 -13.66 16.37 -13.01
C SER A 140 -13.65 16.17 -14.53
N GLU A 141 -12.61 15.56 -15.10
CA GLU A 141 -12.53 15.29 -16.55
C GLU A 141 -13.46 14.18 -17.02
N TYR A 142 -13.91 13.31 -16.11
CA TYR A 142 -14.97 12.34 -16.35
C TYR A 142 -16.37 12.91 -16.09
N GLY A 143 -16.48 14.20 -15.74
CA GLY A 143 -17.74 14.84 -15.36
C GLY A 143 -18.26 14.42 -13.99
N ILE A 144 -17.41 13.84 -13.14
CA ILE A 144 -17.80 13.44 -11.77
C ILE A 144 -17.96 14.70 -10.93
N SER A 145 -19.12 14.79 -10.28
CA SER A 145 -19.58 15.94 -9.50
C SER A 145 -20.08 15.49 -8.12
N GLU A 146 -20.52 16.44 -7.30
CA GLU A 146 -21.14 16.14 -6.01
C GLU A 146 -22.35 15.21 -6.18
N TYR A 147 -22.50 14.27 -5.25
CA TYR A 147 -23.47 13.18 -5.23
C TYR A 147 -23.44 12.23 -6.44
N SER A 148 -22.39 12.29 -7.27
CA SER A 148 -22.19 11.32 -8.36
C SER A 148 -22.03 9.89 -7.83
N GLU A 149 -22.67 8.95 -8.52
CA GLU A 149 -22.65 7.53 -8.16
C GLU A 149 -21.55 6.79 -8.93
N ILE A 150 -20.54 6.29 -8.20
CA ILE A 150 -19.45 5.48 -8.75
C ILE A 150 -19.66 4.04 -8.32
N ILE A 151 -19.79 3.14 -9.30
CA ILE A 151 -19.99 1.71 -9.06
C ILE A 151 -18.61 1.03 -8.96
N VAL A 152 -18.36 0.33 -7.86
CA VAL A 152 -17.15 -0.46 -7.64
C VAL A 152 -17.43 -1.92 -7.98
N PHE A 153 -16.90 -2.36 -9.12
CA PHE A 153 -16.80 -3.78 -9.40
C PHE A 153 -15.50 -4.30 -8.81
N LEU A 154 -15.63 -5.24 -7.88
CA LEU A 154 -14.50 -6.04 -7.45
C LEU A 154 -14.24 -7.06 -8.56
N LYS A 155 -13.18 -6.83 -9.34
CA LYS A 155 -12.59 -7.91 -10.14
C LYS A 155 -12.23 -9.01 -9.15
N THR A 156 -12.99 -10.10 -9.19
CA THR A 156 -12.56 -11.35 -8.60
C THR A 156 -11.28 -11.77 -9.31
N MET A 157 -10.17 -11.32 -8.74
CA MET A 157 -9.00 -12.17 -8.57
C MET A 157 -9.50 -13.40 -7.82
N SER A 158 -10.13 -14.31 -8.55
CA SER A 158 -10.26 -15.68 -8.11
C SER A 158 -8.86 -16.12 -7.68
N ARG A 159 -8.73 -16.98 -6.68
CA ARG A 159 -7.43 -17.56 -6.36
C ARG A 159 -7.04 -18.67 -7.35
N LEU A 160 -7.36 -18.48 -8.64
CA LEU A 160 -6.29 -18.45 -9.64
C LEU A 160 -5.48 -17.14 -9.38
N ARG A 161 -4.56 -17.07 -8.41
CA ARG A 161 -3.31 -17.83 -8.51
C ARG A 161 -3.13 -18.26 -9.97
N GLU A 162 -2.61 -17.35 -10.79
CA GLU A 162 -1.70 -17.84 -11.83
C GLU A 162 -0.72 -18.73 -11.08
N ASP A 163 -0.89 -20.03 -11.23
CA ASP A 163 -0.11 -21.02 -10.51
C ASP A 163 1.31 -20.79 -11.05
N PRO A 164 2.24 -20.23 -10.25
CA PRO A 164 3.54 -19.80 -10.76
C PRO A 164 4.21 -21.06 -11.31
N PRO A 165 4.48 -21.12 -12.63
CA PRO A 165 4.33 -22.32 -13.46
C PRO A 165 4.80 -23.56 -12.71
N THR A 166 3.85 -24.31 -12.14
CA THR A 166 4.15 -25.22 -11.03
C THR A 166 5.13 -26.26 -11.50
N ARG A 167 6.34 -26.21 -10.95
CA ARG A 167 7.39 -27.12 -11.37
C ARG A 167 7.08 -28.46 -10.73
N LYS A 168 6.82 -29.47 -11.56
CA LYS A 168 6.88 -30.86 -11.12
C LYS A 168 8.32 -31.14 -10.71
N LEU A 169 8.49 -31.53 -9.45
CA LEU A 169 9.76 -31.93 -8.86
C LEU A 169 9.72 -33.44 -8.68
N ASN A 170 10.74 -34.13 -9.19
CA ASN A 170 11.05 -35.49 -8.79
C ASN A 170 11.93 -35.39 -7.54
N ILE A 171 11.34 -35.63 -6.37
CA ILE A 171 12.03 -35.58 -5.07
C ILE A 171 12.38 -37.00 -4.62
N VAL A 172 13.55 -37.19 -4.03
CA VAL A 172 13.96 -38.50 -3.48
C VAL A 172 13.75 -38.49 -1.97
N VAL A 173 12.75 -39.21 -1.49
CA VAL A 173 12.46 -39.34 -0.06
C VAL A 173 13.29 -40.51 0.49
N GLN A 174 14.34 -40.15 1.22
CA GLN A 174 15.26 -41.05 1.88
C GLN A 174 14.78 -41.31 3.32
N MET A 175 14.36 -42.53 3.60
CA MET A 175 13.97 -42.93 4.94
C MET A 175 15.22 -43.15 5.82
N SER A 176 15.08 -43.01 7.14
CA SER A 176 16.12 -43.42 8.10
C SER A 176 16.31 -44.94 8.11
N SER A 177 17.42 -45.46 8.63
CA SER A 177 17.60 -46.93 8.79
C SER A 177 16.51 -47.58 9.65
N SER A 178 15.96 -46.83 10.62
CA SER A 178 14.81 -47.21 11.45
C SER A 178 13.45 -47.17 10.74
N LEU A 179 13.36 -46.66 9.50
CA LEU A 179 12.14 -46.58 8.70
C LEU A 179 12.39 -47.23 7.34
N LEU A 180 11.71 -48.35 7.05
CA LEU A 180 11.89 -49.09 5.79
C LEU A 180 13.36 -49.42 5.44
N ASN A 181 14.22 -49.64 6.44
CA ASN A 181 15.63 -50.02 6.25
C ASN A 181 16.41 -49.08 5.31
N ALA A 182 16.25 -47.77 5.47
CA ALA A 182 16.86 -46.73 4.63
C ALA A 182 16.46 -46.79 3.14
N ALA A 183 15.23 -47.22 2.84
CA ALA A 183 14.67 -47.13 1.49
C ALA A 183 14.68 -45.67 0.96
N ALA A 184 15.08 -45.52 -0.31
CA ALA A 184 14.93 -44.29 -1.08
C ALA A 184 13.74 -44.44 -2.04
N ILE A 185 12.77 -43.53 -1.99
CA ILE A 185 11.57 -43.59 -2.83
C ILE A 185 11.41 -42.25 -3.56
N THR A 186 11.34 -42.29 -4.88
CA THR A 186 11.11 -41.10 -5.71
C THR A 186 9.63 -40.76 -5.78
N PHE A 187 9.28 -39.48 -5.59
CA PHE A 187 7.92 -38.96 -5.76
C PHE A 187 7.91 -37.81 -6.76
N GLU A 188 6.89 -37.77 -7.60
CA GLU A 188 6.55 -36.56 -8.36
C GLU A 188 5.59 -35.71 -7.52
N MET A 189 6.02 -34.49 -7.17
CA MET A 189 5.19 -33.51 -6.45
C MET A 189 5.36 -32.12 -7.06
N ARG A 190 4.41 -31.21 -6.85
CA ARG A 190 4.56 -29.80 -7.29
C ARG A 190 5.40 -29.01 -6.28
N ASP A 191 6.21 -28.07 -6.74
CA ASP A 191 6.94 -27.11 -5.90
C ASP A 191 6.04 -26.32 -4.93
N CYS A 192 4.77 -26.11 -5.32
CA CYS A 192 3.75 -25.48 -4.48
C CYS A 192 3.15 -26.37 -3.38
N SER A 193 3.37 -27.70 -3.40
CA SER A 193 2.85 -28.62 -2.37
C SER A 193 3.52 -28.38 -1.02
N THR A 194 2.77 -28.56 0.06
CA THR A 194 3.24 -28.45 1.44
C THR A 194 3.94 -29.72 1.92
N VAL A 195 4.71 -29.60 3.00
CA VAL A 195 5.31 -30.75 3.69
C VAL A 195 4.22 -31.63 4.32
N ASN A 196 3.09 -31.05 4.75
CA ASN A 196 1.93 -31.85 5.16
C ASN A 196 1.35 -32.67 4.00
N ASP A 197 1.24 -32.11 2.79
CA ASP A 197 0.78 -32.88 1.60
C ASP A 197 1.70 -34.07 1.31
N LEU A 198 3.02 -33.91 1.50
CA LEU A 198 3.99 -35.01 1.38
C LEU A 198 3.80 -36.07 2.48
N ARG A 199 3.59 -35.65 3.74
CA ARG A 199 3.28 -36.54 4.87
C ARG A 199 2.01 -37.35 4.58
N GLU A 200 0.93 -36.70 4.15
CA GLU A 200 -0.33 -37.35 3.79
C GLU A 200 -0.18 -38.28 2.58
N LEU A 201 0.63 -37.93 1.58
CA LEU A 201 0.92 -38.81 0.44
C LEU A 201 1.66 -40.10 0.86
N LEU A 202 2.59 -40.00 1.81
CA LEU A 202 3.33 -41.14 2.35
C LEU A 202 2.46 -42.06 3.22
N LEU A 203 1.57 -41.48 4.03
CA LEU A 203 0.61 -42.20 4.87
C LEU A 203 -0.48 -42.88 4.02
N SER A 204 -1.09 -42.15 3.08
CA SER A 204 -2.16 -42.66 2.21
C SER A 204 -1.71 -43.79 1.29
N ARG A 205 -0.46 -43.75 0.79
CA ARG A 205 0.16 -44.86 0.06
C ARG A 205 0.63 -46.02 0.96
N LYS A 206 0.42 -45.95 2.27
CA LYS A 206 0.88 -46.92 3.29
C LYS A 206 2.40 -47.18 3.24
N ILE A 207 3.16 -46.16 2.84
CA ILE A 207 4.63 -46.20 2.79
C ILE A 207 5.19 -45.94 4.20
N LEU A 208 4.58 -45.01 4.93
CA LEU A 208 4.85 -44.81 6.35
C LEU A 208 3.67 -45.30 7.20
N PRO A 209 3.91 -45.93 8.38
CA PRO A 209 2.88 -46.15 9.37
C PRO A 209 2.36 -44.82 9.95
N GLN A 210 1.23 -44.85 10.65
CA GLN A 210 0.66 -43.66 11.28
C GLN A 210 1.46 -43.29 12.53
N ASP A 211 2.34 -42.30 12.38
CA ASP A 211 3.28 -41.86 13.42
C ASP A 211 3.72 -40.40 13.18
N ASP A 212 4.60 -39.89 14.04
CA ASP A 212 5.21 -38.57 13.86
C ASP A 212 6.52 -38.61 13.09
N TYR A 213 6.68 -37.65 12.18
CA TYR A 213 7.79 -37.62 11.23
C TYR A 213 8.40 -36.24 11.08
N LEU A 214 9.72 -36.20 11.10
CA LEU A 214 10.53 -35.03 10.78
C LEU A 214 11.07 -35.16 9.38
N PHE A 215 10.74 -34.18 8.54
CA PHE A 215 11.29 -34.01 7.20
C PHE A 215 12.48 -33.06 7.28
N ILE A 216 13.61 -33.43 6.68
CA ILE A 216 14.85 -32.65 6.70
C ILE A 216 15.35 -32.45 5.27
N HIS A 217 15.63 -31.20 4.91
CA HIS A 217 16.17 -30.80 3.62
C HIS A 217 17.36 -29.86 3.82
N LYS A 218 18.49 -30.12 3.14
CA LYS A 218 19.73 -29.31 3.22
C LYS A 218 20.08 -28.92 4.68
N GLN A 219 20.09 -29.94 5.56
CA GLN A 219 20.32 -29.87 7.02
C GLN A 219 19.30 -29.05 7.85
N ARG A 220 18.15 -28.66 7.28
CA ARG A 220 17.10 -27.90 7.96
C ARG A 220 15.84 -28.73 8.13
N ILE A 221 15.25 -28.68 9.33
CA ILE A 221 13.94 -29.30 9.61
C ILE A 221 12.87 -28.51 8.86
N MET A 222 12.10 -29.21 8.03
CA MET A 222 11.06 -28.63 7.21
C MET A 222 9.79 -28.41 8.04
N ARG A 223 9.19 -27.24 7.89
CA ARG A 223 7.92 -26.86 8.53
C ARG A 223 6.75 -27.40 7.71
N GLU A 224 5.82 -28.06 8.38
CA GLU A 224 4.66 -28.75 7.79
C GLU A 224 3.77 -27.83 6.95
N ASN A 225 3.50 -26.63 7.47
CA ASN A 225 2.68 -25.59 6.83
C ASN A 225 3.38 -24.81 5.69
N CYS A 226 4.62 -25.16 5.34
CA CYS A 226 5.39 -24.50 4.28
C CYS A 226 5.54 -25.40 3.05
N SER A 227 5.65 -24.79 1.86
CA SER A 227 5.81 -25.52 0.60
C SER A 227 7.23 -26.03 0.36
N LEU A 228 7.38 -27.06 -0.49
CA LEU A 228 8.67 -27.55 -0.95
C LEU A 228 9.53 -26.39 -1.54
N LYS A 229 8.90 -25.50 -2.32
CA LYS A 229 9.52 -24.26 -2.81
C LYS A 229 10.02 -23.33 -1.71
N TRP A 230 9.25 -23.17 -0.61
CA TRP A 230 9.67 -22.34 0.54
C TRP A 230 10.92 -22.92 1.21
N HIS A 231 11.07 -24.25 1.23
CA HIS A 231 12.27 -24.96 1.71
C HIS A 231 13.41 -25.04 0.69
N GLY A 232 13.26 -24.42 -0.49
CA GLY A 232 14.29 -24.40 -1.54
C GLY A 232 14.57 -25.78 -2.17
N VAL A 233 13.56 -26.65 -2.22
CA VAL A 233 13.62 -27.98 -2.83
C VAL A 233 13.56 -27.86 -4.35
N GLU A 234 14.52 -28.48 -5.03
CA GLU A 234 14.68 -28.48 -6.48
C GLU A 234 14.45 -29.89 -7.05
N ASN A 235 14.43 -30.03 -8.39
CA ASN A 235 14.17 -31.32 -9.03
C ASN A 235 15.41 -32.22 -8.90
N GLY A 236 15.25 -33.36 -8.23
CA GLY A 236 16.32 -34.30 -7.90
C GLY A 236 16.83 -34.19 -6.45
N ASP A 237 16.33 -33.24 -5.65
CA ASP A 237 16.77 -33.07 -4.26
C ASP A 237 16.33 -34.23 -3.35
N TYR A 238 17.16 -34.51 -2.35
CA TYR A 238 16.93 -35.52 -1.32
C TYR A 238 16.24 -34.92 -0.09
N LEU A 239 15.13 -35.52 0.32
CA LEU A 239 14.43 -35.24 1.57
C LEU A 239 14.63 -36.41 2.53
N TYR A 240 15.14 -36.15 3.72
CA TYR A 240 15.37 -37.19 4.73
C TYR A 240 14.19 -37.26 5.70
N VAL A 241 13.69 -38.46 5.99
CA VAL A 241 12.57 -38.67 6.91
C VAL A 241 13.01 -39.47 8.13
N PHE A 242 12.75 -38.91 9.31
CA PHE A 242 13.02 -39.53 10.60
C PHE A 242 11.74 -39.63 11.41
N ARG A 243 11.60 -40.69 12.20
CA ARG A 243 10.47 -40.83 13.15
C ARG A 243 10.73 -39.97 14.40
N GLY A 244 9.74 -39.21 14.83
CA GLY A 244 9.76 -38.41 16.05
C GLY A 244 9.17 -37.00 15.89
N THR A 245 9.17 -36.26 17.00
CA THR A 245 8.66 -34.88 17.11
C THR A 245 9.76 -33.94 17.60
N VAL A 246 9.76 -32.68 17.14
CA VAL A 246 10.59 -31.63 17.76
C VAL A 246 9.85 -31.05 18.97
N SER A 247 10.07 -31.62 20.16
CA SER A 247 9.66 -30.98 21.41
C SER A 247 10.62 -29.82 21.72
N ARG A 248 10.14 -28.58 21.59
CA ARG A 248 10.89 -27.40 22.06
C ARG A 248 10.75 -27.28 23.57
N SER A 249 11.43 -28.16 24.30
CA SER A 249 11.59 -28.10 25.74
C SER A 249 12.30 -26.81 26.12
N GLY A 250 11.55 -25.82 26.61
CA GLY A 250 12.14 -24.62 27.18
C GLY A 250 12.74 -24.92 28.55
N CYS A 251 14.02 -24.64 28.71
CA CYS A 251 14.65 -24.33 29.98
C CYS A 251 15.00 -22.84 29.97
#